data_AF-A0A5Y1WXX2-F1
#
_entry.id   AF-A0A5Y1WXX2-F1
#
_cell.length_a   1.000
_cell.length_b   1.000
_cell.length_c   1.000
_cell.angle_alpha   90.00
_cell.angle_beta   90.00
_cell.angle_gamma   90.00
#
_symmetry.space_group_name_H-M   'P 1'
#
loop_
_entity.id
_entity.type
_entity.pdbx_description
1 polymer ?
#
loop_
_entity_poly.entity_id
_entity_poly.type
_entity_poly.pdbx_seq_one_letter_code
_entity_poly.pdbx_strand_id
1 'polypeptide(L)'
;SINDNSNYGSILSQSKANKESKENSKISFANAFLKQNASKLSDIESKNSQTLARSEILNSTNTTNTSNNTNFSISSKTSSPNYDISSEFKNSIYTLKYKQVDLNTDTAYGYSVDKDGYMGSDFNKAAGLPEDFKIH
;
A
#
# COMPACT_ATOMS: atom_id res chain seq x y z
N SER A 1 -52.18 38.50 -44.11
CA SER A 1 -50.81 38.74 -43.65
C SER A 1 -49.99 37.49 -43.91
N ILE A 2 -48.94 37.62 -44.72
CA ILE A 2 -48.01 36.52 -45.02
C ILE A 2 -47.07 36.38 -43.82
N ASN A 3 -46.90 35.15 -43.33
CA ASN A 3 -46.08 34.81 -42.17
C ASN A 3 -44.62 34.66 -42.61
N ASP A 4 -43.85 35.74 -42.50
CA ASP A 4 -42.41 35.77 -42.79
C ASP A 4 -41.59 35.25 -41.60
N ASN A 5 -41.83 34.01 -41.17
CA ASN A 5 -40.91 33.31 -40.26
C ASN A 5 -39.92 32.48 -41.06
N SER A 6 -39.04 33.16 -41.79
CA SER A 6 -37.91 32.50 -42.40
C SER A 6 -36.63 33.23 -42.03
N ASN A 7 -36.05 32.76 -40.93
CA ASN A 7 -34.67 33.02 -40.53
C ASN A 7 -33.70 32.40 -41.56
N TYR A 8 -33.68 32.94 -42.79
CA TYR A 8 -32.71 32.58 -43.83
C TYR A 8 -31.43 33.38 -43.58
N GLY A 9 -30.69 33.00 -42.54
CA GLY A 9 -29.27 33.36 -42.48
C GLY A 9 -28.59 32.80 -43.73
N SER A 10 -27.93 33.64 -44.53
CA SER A 10 -27.18 33.25 -45.71
C SER A 10 -26.29 32.02 -45.43
N ILE A 11 -26.04 31.17 -46.43
CA ILE A 11 -25.08 30.04 -46.33
C ILE A 11 -23.72 30.51 -45.78
N LEU A 12 -23.32 31.75 -46.11
CA LEU A 12 -22.12 32.38 -45.58
C LEU A 12 -22.21 32.69 -44.08
N SER A 13 -23.39 33.09 -43.58
CA SER A 13 -23.64 33.33 -42.16
C SER A 13 -23.63 32.01 -41.37
N GLN A 14 -24.26 30.96 -41.90
CA GLN A 14 -24.27 29.64 -41.30
C GLN A 14 -22.86 29.02 -41.26
N SER A 15 -22.07 29.16 -42.33
CA SER A 15 -20.70 28.65 -42.37
C SER A 15 -19.77 29.39 -41.40
N LYS A 16 -19.95 30.70 -41.24
CA LYS A 16 -19.23 31.50 -40.25
C LYS A 16 -19.58 31.08 -38.82
N ALA A 17 -20.87 30.95 -38.50
CA ALA A 17 -21.34 30.48 -37.19
C ALA A 17 -20.82 29.07 -36.86
N ASN A 18 -20.80 28.16 -37.85
CA ASN A 18 -20.26 26.81 -37.68
C ASN A 18 -18.74 26.81 -37.45
N LYS A 19 -18.00 27.71 -38.09
CA LYS A 19 -16.55 27.87 -37.86
C LYS A 19 -16.28 28.39 -36.45
N GLU A 20 -16.98 29.45 -36.03
CA GLU A 20 -16.88 30.02 -34.68
C GLU A 20 -17.26 28.99 -33.60
N SER A 21 -18.34 28.22 -33.81
CA SER A 21 -18.74 27.14 -32.91
C SER A 21 -17.65 26.06 -32.77
N LYS A 22 -17.01 25.66 -33.87
CA LYS A 22 -15.88 24.70 -33.84
C LYS A 22 -14.67 25.26 -33.12
N GLU A 23 -14.34 26.53 -33.30
CA GLU A 23 -13.24 27.20 -32.58
C GLU A 23 -13.55 27.29 -31.08
N ASN A 24 -14.76 27.71 -30.71
CA ASN A 24 -15.22 27.75 -29.31
C ASN A 24 -15.20 26.37 -28.64
N SER A 25 -15.56 25.32 -29.38
CA SER A 25 -15.51 23.94 -28.88
C SER A 25 -14.08 23.48 -28.59
N LYS A 26 -13.10 23.86 -29.44
CA LYS A 26 -11.67 23.56 -29.20
C LYS A 26 -11.15 24.28 -27.96
N ILE A 27 -11.51 25.55 -27.79
CA ILE A 27 -11.14 26.36 -26.63
C ILE A 27 -11.74 25.76 -25.36
N SER A 28 -13.02 25.36 -25.41
CA SER A 28 -13.70 24.70 -24.29
C SER A 28 -13.01 23.40 -23.86
N PHE A 29 -12.65 22.55 -24.84
CA PHE A 29 -11.90 21.32 -24.56
C PHE A 29 -10.53 21.61 -23.92
N ALA A 30 -9.76 22.56 -24.48
CA ALA A 30 -8.47 22.94 -23.93
C ALA A 30 -8.59 23.44 -22.49
N ASN A 31 -9.58 24.28 -22.20
CA ASN A 31 -9.84 24.78 -20.85
C ASN A 31 -10.21 23.66 -19.88
N ALA A 32 -11.07 22.71 -20.31
CA ALA A 32 -11.44 21.56 -19.49
C ALA A 32 -10.24 20.65 -19.20
N PHE A 33 -9.40 20.40 -20.21
CA PHE A 33 -8.18 19.60 -20.07
C PHE A 33 -7.20 20.25 -19.09
N LEU A 34 -6.93 21.55 -19.24
CA LEU A 34 -6.06 22.29 -18.32
C LEU A 34 -6.59 22.28 -16.89
N LYS A 35 -7.90 22.50 -16.70
CA LYS A 35 -8.53 22.44 -15.38
C LYS A 35 -8.42 21.05 -14.75
N GLN A 36 -8.66 19.99 -15.53
CA GLN A 36 -8.53 18.62 -15.04
C GLN A 36 -7.09 18.30 -14.63
N ASN A 37 -6.11 18.75 -15.40
CA ASN A 37 -4.69 18.51 -15.09
C ASN A 37 -4.24 19.29 -13.85
N ALA A 38 -4.70 20.53 -13.68
CA ALA A 38 -4.42 21.33 -12.49
C ALA A 38 -4.97 20.66 -11.22
N SER A 39 -6.20 20.14 -11.26
CA SER A 39 -6.78 19.39 -10.13
C SER A 39 -6.00 18.12 -9.82
N LYS A 40 -5.66 17.32 -10.83
CA LYS A 40 -4.84 16.10 -10.63
C LYS A 40 -3.48 16.41 -10.01
N LEU A 41 -2.84 17.51 -10.41
CA LEU A 41 -1.56 17.94 -9.85
C LEU A 41 -1.70 18.28 -8.35
N SER A 42 -2.72 19.06 -7.99
CA SER A 42 -3.01 19.41 -6.59
C SER A 42 -3.27 18.16 -5.72
N ASP A 43 -3.99 17.17 -6.25
CA ASP A 43 -4.23 15.90 -5.54
C ASP A 43 -2.93 15.11 -5.32
N ILE A 44 -2.02 15.10 -6.31
CA ILE A 44 -0.71 14.44 -6.20
C ILE A 44 0.16 15.13 -5.15
N GLU A 45 0.22 16.46 -5.18
CA GLU A 45 0.95 17.26 -4.20
C GLU A 45 0.45 16.98 -2.78
N SER A 46 -0.88 16.98 -2.58
CA SER A 46 -1.49 16.67 -1.28
C SER A 46 -1.16 15.25 -0.79
N LYS A 47 -1.25 14.24 -1.66
CA LYS A 47 -0.88 12.85 -1.35
C LYS A 47 0.59 12.71 -1.01
N ASN A 48 1.46 13.41 -1.73
CA ASN A 48 2.90 13.40 -1.46
C ASN A 48 3.19 14.05 -0.11
N SER A 49 2.61 15.21 0.21
CA SER A 49 2.77 15.84 1.53
C SER A 49 2.28 14.94 2.67
N GLN A 50 1.15 14.25 2.51
CA GLN A 50 0.68 13.28 3.50
C GLN A 50 1.63 12.09 3.65
N THR A 51 2.19 11.61 2.54
CA THR A 51 3.16 10.49 2.55
C THR A 51 4.46 10.90 3.23
N LEU A 52 4.96 12.12 2.95
CA LEU A 52 6.14 12.68 3.60
C LEU A 52 5.91 12.82 5.12
N ALA A 53 4.81 13.42 5.54
CA ALA A 53 4.46 13.53 6.96
C ALA A 53 4.36 12.16 7.65
N ARG A 54 3.77 11.15 7.00
CA ARG A 54 3.75 9.77 7.51
C ARG A 54 5.15 9.17 7.61
N SER A 55 6.02 9.40 6.62
CA SER A 55 7.39 8.90 6.63
C SER A 55 8.26 9.55 7.71
N GLU A 56 8.06 10.84 7.98
CA GLU A 56 8.73 11.56 9.08
C GLU A 56 8.31 11.03 10.45
N ILE A 57 7.02 10.71 10.63
CA ILE A 57 6.49 10.10 11.86
C ILE A 57 7.06 8.67 12.02
N LEU A 58 7.06 7.86 10.96
CA LEU A 58 7.63 6.50 10.99
C LEU A 58 9.14 6.51 11.27
N ASN A 59 9.89 7.43 10.67
CA ASN A 59 11.33 7.59 10.93
C ASN A 59 11.61 8.09 12.35
N SER A 60 10.80 9.03 12.86
CA SER A 60 10.90 9.53 14.25
C SER A 60 10.58 8.46 15.28
N THR A 61 9.63 7.55 14.97
CA THR A 61 9.30 6.40 15.81
C THR A 61 10.44 5.37 15.81
N ASN A 62 11.19 5.23 14.73
CA ASN A 62 12.38 4.35 14.69
C ASN A 62 13.63 4.96 15.35
N THR A 63 13.78 6.28 15.35
CA THR A 63 14.92 6.98 15.99
C THR A 63 14.73 7.20 17.50
N THR A 64 13.49 7.34 17.98
CA THR A 64 13.22 7.34 19.44
C THR A 64 13.32 5.95 20.08
N ASN A 65 13.30 4.87 19.28
CA ASN A 65 13.56 3.51 19.76
C ASN A 65 15.04 3.09 19.69
N THR A 66 15.95 3.93 19.17
CA THR A 66 17.40 3.65 19.13
C THR A 66 18.16 4.25 20.33
N SER A 67 17.53 5.15 21.08
CA SER A 67 18.10 5.72 22.31
C SER A 67 17.10 5.57 23.44
N ASN A 68 16.94 4.34 23.96
CA ASN A 68 16.69 4.04 25.36
C ASN A 68 16.51 2.52 25.51
N ASN A 69 17.64 1.84 25.69
CA ASN A 69 17.66 0.62 26.48
C ASN A 69 17.26 0.99 27.93
N THR A 70 15.97 1.14 28.17
CA THR A 70 15.35 1.03 29.50
C THR A 70 13.89 0.66 29.31
N ASN A 71 13.64 -0.65 29.29
CA ASN A 71 12.54 -1.28 30.04
C ASN A 71 11.33 -0.36 30.34
N PHE A 72 10.48 -0.09 29.35
CA PHE A 72 9.19 0.57 29.60
C PHE A 72 8.07 -0.16 28.86
N SER A 73 7.32 -0.94 29.62
CA SER A 73 6.05 -1.54 29.23
C SER A 73 5.08 -0.46 28.74
N ILE A 74 4.96 -0.27 27.43
CA ILE A 74 3.85 0.51 26.86
C ILE A 74 2.64 -0.43 26.75
N SER A 75 1.88 -0.51 27.85
CA SER A 75 0.49 -0.97 27.83
C SER A 75 -0.34 0.11 27.15
N SER A 76 -0.56 -0.02 25.84
CA SER A 76 -1.55 0.79 25.14
C SER A 76 -2.95 0.22 25.40
N LYS A 77 -3.60 0.65 26.48
CA LYS A 77 -5.06 0.53 26.61
C LYS A 77 -5.70 1.43 25.55
N THR A 78 -5.96 0.88 24.37
CA THR A 78 -6.88 1.50 23.41
C THR A 78 -8.28 0.99 23.74
N SER A 79 -9.21 1.90 24.02
CA SER A 79 -10.60 1.61 24.37
C SER A 79 -11.43 1.25 23.13
N SER A 80 -10.96 0.30 22.33
CA SER A 80 -11.69 -0.25 21.18
C SER A 80 -11.84 -1.75 21.35
N PRO A 81 -13.03 -2.32 21.11
CA PRO A 81 -13.32 -3.71 21.45
C PRO A 81 -12.59 -4.66 20.50
N ASN A 82 -11.72 -5.49 21.08
CA ASN A 82 -11.36 -6.85 20.64
C ASN A 82 -10.76 -7.03 19.24
N TYR A 83 -9.60 -6.42 19.00
CA TYR A 83 -8.57 -7.16 18.28
C TYR A 83 -7.31 -7.15 19.13
N ASP A 84 -7.16 -8.19 19.95
CA ASP A 84 -5.88 -8.56 20.52
C ASP A 84 -4.97 -8.88 19.33
N ILE A 85 -4.08 -7.94 18.98
CA ILE A 85 -3.00 -8.21 18.03
C ILE A 85 -2.01 -9.10 18.80
N SER A 86 -2.40 -10.35 19.00
CA SER A 86 -1.61 -11.38 19.65
C SER A 86 -0.35 -11.60 18.82
N SER A 87 0.78 -11.30 19.46
CA SER A 87 2.13 -11.94 19.45
C SER A 87 2.71 -12.62 18.19
N GLU A 88 1.94 -13.08 17.22
CA GLU A 88 2.40 -13.94 16.11
C GLU A 88 3.11 -13.16 15.00
N PHE A 89 2.82 -11.86 14.83
CA PHE A 89 3.49 -11.05 13.80
C PHE A 89 4.72 -10.27 14.32
N LYS A 90 4.97 -10.26 15.64
CA LYS A 90 6.08 -9.49 16.24
C LYS A 90 7.43 -10.21 16.25
N ASN A 91 7.51 -11.40 15.65
CA ASN A 91 8.69 -12.26 15.70
C ASN A 91 9.07 -12.77 14.30
N SER A 92 9.18 -11.90 13.29
CA SER A 92 9.54 -12.37 11.93
C SER A 92 10.89 -11.91 11.39
N ILE A 93 11.56 -10.89 11.96
CA ILE A 93 12.86 -10.41 11.45
C ILE A 93 14.01 -10.60 12.44
N TYR A 94 13.77 -10.40 13.75
CA TYR A 94 14.80 -10.58 14.78
C TYR A 94 14.98 -12.04 15.22
N THR A 95 13.90 -12.83 15.27
CA THR A 95 13.95 -14.27 15.56
C THR A 95 14.66 -15.07 14.47
N LEU A 96 14.52 -14.71 13.19
CA LEU A 96 15.22 -15.38 12.09
C LEU A 96 16.74 -15.15 12.13
N LYS A 97 17.18 -13.99 12.64
CA LYS A 97 18.60 -13.59 12.60
C LYS A 97 19.37 -13.93 13.88
N TYR A 98 18.69 -14.02 15.04
CA TYR A 98 19.36 -14.16 16.34
C TYR A 98 18.79 -15.25 17.27
N LYS A 99 17.80 -16.05 16.85
CA LYS A 99 17.33 -17.21 17.64
C LYS A 99 18.24 -18.44 17.43
N GLN A 100 19.55 -18.25 17.54
CA GLN A 100 20.53 -19.35 17.53
C GLN A 100 21.40 -19.36 18.80
N VAL A 101 21.14 -18.48 19.76
CA VAL A 101 22.06 -18.25 20.89
C VAL A 101 21.65 -18.98 22.18
N ASP A 102 20.47 -19.63 22.28
CA ASP A 102 20.15 -20.35 23.53
C ASP A 102 19.01 -21.40 23.44
N LEU A 103 18.95 -22.19 22.36
CA LEU A 103 18.05 -23.35 22.33
C LEU A 103 18.84 -24.57 21.86
N ASN A 104 19.01 -25.54 22.76
CA ASN A 104 19.51 -26.91 22.50
C ASN A 104 18.55 -27.72 21.62
N THR A 105 17.87 -27.08 20.67
CA THR A 105 16.94 -27.68 19.73
C THR A 105 17.39 -27.23 18.35
N ASP A 106 18.11 -28.11 17.67
CA ASP A 106 18.45 -27.92 16.26
C ASP A 106 17.13 -27.84 15.49
N THR A 107 16.87 -26.67 14.89
CA THR A 107 15.67 -26.44 14.08
C THR A 107 16.09 -25.91 12.72
N ALA A 108 15.49 -26.44 11.66
CA ALA A 108 15.74 -26.04 10.28
C ALA A 108 14.41 -25.78 9.60
N TYR A 109 14.30 -24.63 8.92
CA TYR A 109 13.08 -24.21 8.20
C TYR A 109 11.80 -24.22 9.07
N GLY A 110 11.93 -24.09 10.39
CA GLY A 110 10.81 -24.10 11.33
C GLY A 110 10.41 -25.50 11.86
N TYR A 111 11.14 -26.55 11.50
CA TYR A 111 10.93 -27.92 11.97
C TYR A 111 12.09 -28.42 12.83
N SER A 112 11.84 -29.44 13.64
CA SER A 112 12.86 -30.09 14.47
C SER A 112 13.87 -30.88 13.63
N VAL A 113 15.11 -30.96 14.12
CA VAL A 113 16.21 -31.72 13.50
C VAL A 113 16.81 -32.64 14.57
N ASP A 114 17.15 -33.87 14.18
CA ASP A 114 17.85 -34.81 15.06
C ASP A 114 19.36 -34.53 15.15
N LYS A 115 20.06 -35.26 16.03
CA LYS A 115 21.50 -35.04 16.27
C LYS A 115 22.38 -35.29 15.04
N ASP A 116 21.89 -36.07 14.08
CA ASP A 116 22.59 -36.41 12.85
C ASP A 116 22.22 -35.45 11.70
N GLY A 117 21.40 -34.44 11.99
CA GLY A 117 20.99 -33.41 11.05
C GLY A 117 19.72 -33.73 10.26
N TYR A 118 19.09 -34.89 10.44
CA TYR A 118 17.87 -35.23 9.69
C TYR A 118 16.64 -34.50 10.23
N MET A 119 15.71 -34.16 9.35
CA MET A 119 14.41 -33.59 9.71
C MET A 119 13.63 -34.54 10.63
N GLY A 120 12.98 -33.96 11.64
CA GLY A 120 12.21 -34.68 12.64
C GLY A 120 10.82 -35.14 12.18
N SER A 121 10.11 -35.81 13.08
CA SER A 121 8.78 -36.37 12.78
C SER A 121 7.71 -35.30 12.52
N ASP A 122 7.92 -34.08 13.02
CA ASP A 122 7.07 -32.92 12.74
C ASP A 122 7.13 -32.50 11.27
N PHE A 123 8.32 -32.51 10.66
CA PHE A 123 8.49 -32.32 9.23
C PHE A 123 7.85 -33.47 8.44
N ASN A 124 8.12 -34.73 8.83
CA ASN A 124 7.58 -35.90 8.13
C ASN A 124 6.05 -35.87 8.09
N LYS A 125 5.41 -35.52 9.21
CA LYS A 125 3.95 -35.38 9.29
C LYS A 125 3.44 -34.25 8.38
N ALA A 126 4.11 -33.12 8.33
CA ALA A 126 3.74 -31.99 7.48
C ALA A 126 3.89 -32.32 5.98
N ALA A 127 4.89 -33.14 5.62
CA ALA A 127 5.17 -33.56 4.26
C ALA A 127 4.38 -34.80 3.81
N GLY A 128 3.64 -35.46 4.71
CA GLY A 128 2.93 -36.71 4.42
C GLY A 128 3.87 -37.91 4.24
N LEU A 129 5.02 -37.90 4.91
CA LEU A 129 6.02 -38.95 4.90
C LEU A 129 5.84 -39.91 6.08
N PRO A 130 6.33 -41.17 6.00
CA PRO A 130 6.42 -42.07 7.15
C PRO A 130 7.17 -41.43 8.33
N GLU A 131 6.81 -41.79 9.56
CA GLU A 131 7.38 -41.19 10.77
C GLU A 131 8.90 -41.45 10.89
N ASP A 132 9.37 -42.59 10.40
CA ASP A 132 10.76 -43.03 10.40
C ASP A 132 11.57 -42.56 9.18
N PHE A 133 10.97 -41.78 8.27
CA PHE A 133 11.65 -41.26 7.10
C PHE A 133 12.77 -40.29 7.48
N LYS A 134 13.94 -40.43 6.86
CA LYS A 134 15.13 -39.62 7.14
C LYS A 134 15.50 -38.78 5.93
N ILE A 135 15.48 -37.46 6.08
CA ILE A 135 15.81 -36.49 5.04
C ILE A 135 16.61 -35.33 5.64
N HIS A 136 17.65 -34.88 4.93
CA HIS A 136 18.51 -33.74 5.27
C HIS A 136 18.07 -32.47 4.53
#